data_AF-A0A9X4CKP7-F1
#
_entry.id   AF-A0A9X4CKP7-F1
#
_cell.length_a   1.000
_cell.length_b   1.000
_cell.length_c   1.000
_cell.angle_alpha   90.00
_cell.angle_beta   90.00
_cell.angle_gamma   90.00
#
_symmetry.space_group_name_H-M   'P 1'
#
loop_
_entity.id
_entity.type
_entity.pdbx_description
1 polymer ?
#
loop_
_entity_poly.entity_id
_entity_poly.type
_entity_poly.pdbx_seq_one_letter_code
_entity_poly.pdbx_strand_id
1 'polypeptide(L)'
;MLSVRTHLVIALAVGAVVSTVLLVLEPLTDFAFLWLEWPGITAAYFFWGAVGGATFAGIAISWVVNALTYGLGAFVILSAFKVLREA
;
A
#
# COMPACT_ATOMS: atom_id res chain seq x y z
N MET A 1 20.82 -2.53 16.19
CA MET A 1 19.38 -2.80 15.96
C MET A 1 18.78 -1.58 15.28
N LEU A 2 18.02 -1.74 14.20
CA LEU A 2 17.27 -0.62 13.62
C LEU A 2 16.15 -0.22 14.61
N SER A 3 15.89 1.08 14.76
CA SER A 3 14.80 1.54 15.62
C SER A 3 13.44 1.12 15.07
N VAL A 4 12.40 1.05 15.91
CA VAL A 4 11.01 0.79 15.44
C VAL A 4 10.59 1.81 14.39
N ARG A 5 10.99 3.08 14.58
CA ARG A 5 10.80 4.15 13.58
C ARG A 5 11.43 3.79 12.23
N THR A 6 12.63 3.22 12.23
CA THR A 6 13.29 2.82 10.99
C THR A 6 12.58 1.65 10.30
N HIS A 7 12.06 0.67 11.06
CA HIS A 7 11.27 -0.44 10.50
C HIS A 7 9.98 0.08 9.86
N LEU A 8 9.30 1.02 10.52
CA LEU A 8 8.09 1.67 9.98
C LEU A 8 8.39 2.43 8.69
N VAL A 9 9.49 3.19 8.63
CA VAL A 9 9.88 3.92 7.42
C VAL A 9 10.17 2.96 6.27
N ILE A 10 10.92 1.88 6.51
CA ILE A 10 11.21 0.86 5.49
C ILE A 10 9.92 0.20 5.02
N ALA A 11 9.05 -0.18 5.94
CA ALA A 11 7.76 -0.80 5.63
C ALA A 11 6.88 0.11 4.75
N LEU A 12 6.75 1.39 5.11
CA LEU A 12 6.01 2.37 4.32
C LEU A 12 6.62 2.56 2.93
N ALA A 13 7.96 2.60 2.83
CA ALA A 13 8.64 2.70 1.54
C ALA A 13 8.36 1.47 0.66
N VAL A 14 8.41 0.25 1.21
CA VAL A 14 8.04 -0.97 0.48
C VAL A 14 6.60 -0.89 0.01
N GLY A 15 5.67 -0.52 0.90
CA GLY A 15 4.27 -0.40 0.55
C GLY A 15 4.00 0.59 -0.57
N ALA A 16 4.61 1.78 -0.50
CA ALA A 16 4.53 2.79 -1.56
C ALA A 16 5.10 2.29 -2.90
N VAL A 17 6.21 1.56 -2.88
CA VAL A 17 6.77 0.95 -4.09
C VAL A 17 5.81 -0.06 -4.69
N VAL A 18 5.28 -1.00 -3.90
CA VAL A 18 4.32 -2.00 -4.39
C VAL A 18 3.07 -1.33 -4.98
N SER A 19 2.48 -0.37 -4.28
CA SER A 19 1.31 0.34 -4.78
C SER A 19 1.59 1.14 -6.05
N THR A 20 2.80 1.70 -6.19
CA THR A 20 3.19 2.42 -7.40
C THR A 20 3.40 1.46 -8.57
N VAL A 21 3.99 0.29 -8.33
CA VAL A 21 4.15 -0.75 -9.36
C VAL A 21 2.79 -1.20 -9.88
N LEU A 22 1.82 -1.43 -9.00
CA LEU A 22 0.47 -1.81 -9.42
C LEU A 22 -0.21 -0.71 -10.25
N LEU A 23 -0.11 0.55 -9.81
CA LEU A 23 -0.64 1.71 -10.54
C LEU A 23 -0.03 1.86 -11.95
N VAL A 24 1.27 1.58 -12.09
CA VAL A 24 1.98 1.70 -13.39
C VAL A 24 1.77 0.48 -14.28
N LEU A 25 1.55 -0.71 -13.71
CA LEU A 25 1.36 -1.94 -14.48
C LEU A 25 0.04 -1.96 -15.25
N GLU A 26 -1.05 -1.46 -14.66
CA GLU A 26 -2.37 -1.46 -15.28
C GLU A 26 -2.37 -0.84 -16.70
N PRO A 27 -1.91 0.42 -16.91
CA PRO A 27 -1.89 1.02 -18.24
C PRO A 27 -0.86 0.40 -19.20
N LEU A 28 0.16 -0.29 -18.70
CA LEU A 28 1.22 -0.89 -19.54
C LEU A 28 0.88 -2.31 -20.01
N THR A 29 0.09 -3.04 -19.23
CA THR A 29 -0.19 -4.47 -19.47
C THR A 29 -1.63 -4.74 -19.84
N ASP A 30 -2.50 -3.75 -19.70
CA ASP A 30 -3.97 -3.89 -19.82
C ASP A 30 -4.54 -4.96 -18.85
N PHE A 31 -3.76 -5.31 -17.83
CA PHE A 31 -4.08 -6.31 -16.83
C PHE A 31 -4.17 -5.66 -15.45
N ALA A 32 -5.40 -5.48 -14.98
CA ALA A 32 -5.63 -4.99 -13.62
C ALA A 32 -5.49 -6.16 -12.63
N PHE A 33 -4.50 -6.09 -11.74
CA PHE A 33 -4.37 -7.02 -10.60
C PHE A 33 -5.40 -6.69 -9.52
N LEU A 34 -6.68 -6.74 -9.88
CA LEU A 34 -7.80 -6.27 -9.07
C LEU A 34 -7.73 -6.83 -7.66
N TRP A 35 -7.48 -8.15 -7.53
CA TRP A 35 -7.36 -8.86 -6.24
C TRP A 35 -6.36 -8.22 -5.26
N LEU A 36 -5.25 -7.65 -5.76
CA LEU A 36 -4.29 -6.92 -4.95
C LEU A 36 -4.78 -5.52 -4.61
N GLU A 37 -5.43 -4.85 -5.55
CA GLU A 37 -5.87 -3.45 -5.44
C GLU A 37 -7.18 -3.26 -4.66
N TRP A 38 -7.90 -4.34 -4.32
CA TRP A 38 -9.19 -4.29 -3.61
C TRP A 38 -9.23 -3.34 -2.40
N PRO A 39 -8.23 -3.30 -1.50
CA PRO A 39 -8.25 -2.40 -0.35
C PRO A 39 -8.37 -0.93 -0.78
N GLY A 40 -7.53 -0.52 -1.73
CA GLY A 40 -7.51 0.82 -2.29
C GLY A 40 -8.77 1.15 -3.07
N ILE A 41 -9.21 0.26 -3.96
CA ILE A 41 -10.44 0.44 -4.75
C ILE A 41 -11.66 0.56 -3.84
N THR A 42 -11.75 -0.27 -2.80
CA THR A 42 -12.84 -0.24 -1.83
C THR A 42 -12.87 1.08 -1.07
N ALA A 43 -11.70 1.56 -0.60
CA ALA A 43 -11.62 2.86 0.06
C ALA A 43 -11.98 4.01 -0.90
N ALA A 44 -11.44 3.98 -2.13
CA ALA A 44 -11.76 4.98 -3.14
C ALA A 44 -13.26 5.02 -3.40
N TYR A 45 -13.94 3.87 -3.49
CA TYR A 45 -15.39 3.78 -3.67
C TYR A 45 -16.16 4.39 -2.49
N PHE A 46 -15.81 4.03 -1.24
CA PHE A 46 -16.49 4.57 -0.05
C PHE A 46 -16.30 6.08 0.12
N PHE A 47 -15.10 6.58 -0.19
CA PHE A 47 -14.76 7.99 -0.02
C PHE A 47 -14.96 8.82 -1.29
N TRP A 48 -15.39 8.22 -2.41
CA TRP A 48 -15.58 8.88 -3.70
C TRP A 48 -16.52 10.09 -3.60
N GLY A 49 -17.66 9.91 -2.92
CA GLY A 49 -18.62 10.99 -2.70
C GLY A 49 -18.09 12.09 -1.78
N ALA A 50 -17.23 11.75 -0.83
CA ALA A 50 -16.62 12.70 0.09
C ALA A 50 -15.60 13.62 -0.59
N VAL A 51 -15.01 13.18 -1.71
CA VAL A 51 -14.08 13.97 -2.53
C VAL A 51 -14.73 14.61 -3.75
N GLY A 52 -16.07 14.74 -3.76
CA GLY A 52 -16.81 15.37 -4.85
C GLY A 52 -16.81 14.57 -6.16
N GLY A 53 -16.53 13.28 -6.11
CA GLY A 53 -16.52 12.38 -7.27
C GLY A 53 -15.34 12.59 -8.23
N ALA A 54 -14.24 13.18 -7.74
CA ALA A 54 -13.06 13.43 -8.57
C ALA A 54 -12.22 12.17 -8.80
N THR A 55 -11.97 11.82 -10.07
CA THR A 55 -11.18 10.65 -10.46
C THR A 55 -9.77 10.63 -9.91
N PHE A 56 -9.06 11.74 -10.00
CA PHE A 56 -7.72 11.84 -9.42
C PHE A 56 -7.71 11.64 -7.90
N ALA A 57 -8.77 12.06 -7.21
CA ALA A 57 -8.87 11.89 -5.75
C ALA A 57 -9.11 10.42 -5.38
N GLY A 58 -9.97 9.70 -6.11
CA GLY A 58 -10.13 8.25 -5.87
C GLY A 58 -8.87 7.45 -6.20
N ILE A 59 -8.12 7.81 -7.26
CA ILE A 59 -6.82 7.19 -7.54
C ILE A 59 -5.85 7.44 -6.39
N ALA A 60 -5.77 8.67 -5.88
CA ALA A 60 -4.91 9.00 -4.75
C ALA A 60 -5.31 8.24 -3.48
N ILE A 61 -6.61 8.12 -3.18
CA ILE A 61 -7.11 7.33 -2.04
C ILE A 61 -6.72 5.86 -2.21
N SER A 62 -6.96 5.30 -3.40
CA SER A 62 -6.62 3.90 -3.70
C SER A 62 -5.13 3.64 -3.48
N TRP A 63 -4.28 4.49 -4.05
CA TRP A 63 -2.83 4.39 -3.94
C TRP A 63 -2.35 4.49 -2.49
N VAL A 64 -2.84 5.46 -1.71
CA VAL A 64 -2.45 5.62 -0.30
C VAL A 64 -2.85 4.39 0.52
N VAL A 65 -4.08 3.90 0.35
CA VAL A 65 -4.59 2.76 1.12
C VAL A 65 -3.83 1.49 0.76
N ASN A 66 -3.60 1.23 -0.53
CA ASN A 66 -2.79 0.09 -0.98
C ASN A 66 -1.36 0.17 -0.41
N ALA A 67 -0.72 1.35 -0.44
CA ALA A 67 0.60 1.55 0.14
C ALA A 67 0.65 1.22 1.64
N LEU A 68 -0.37 1.62 2.39
CA LEU A 68 -0.48 1.29 3.82
C LEU A 68 -0.69 -0.21 4.05
N THR A 69 -1.56 -0.85 3.26
CA THR A 69 -1.85 -2.29 3.37
C THR A 69 -0.59 -3.13 3.14
N TYR A 70 0.15 -2.87 2.06
CA TYR A 70 1.37 -3.63 1.76
C TYR A 70 2.52 -3.27 2.72
N GLY A 71 2.58 -2.01 3.16
CA GLY A 71 3.53 -1.58 4.18
C GLY A 71 3.31 -2.30 5.50
N LEU A 72 2.06 -2.51 5.92
CA LEU A 72 1.75 -3.28 7.13
C LEU A 72 2.28 -4.72 7.04
N GLY A 73 2.10 -5.38 5.90
CA GLY A 73 2.65 -6.72 5.67
C GLY A 73 4.18 -6.75 5.81
N ALA A 74 4.87 -5.80 5.18
CA ALA A 74 6.32 -5.65 5.33
C ALA A 74 6.74 -5.39 6.77
N PHE A 75 6.00 -4.56 7.51
CA PHE A 75 6.28 -4.26 8.91
C PHE A 75 6.16 -5.50 9.80
N VAL A 76 5.13 -6.34 9.60
CA VAL A 76 4.94 -7.59 10.35
C VAL A 76 6.11 -8.53 10.11
N ILE A 77 6.53 -8.70 8.84
CA ILE A 77 7.66 -9.55 8.47
C ILE A 77 8.94 -9.06 9.16
N LEU A 78 9.26 -7.77 9.02
CA LEU A 78 10.46 -7.18 9.62
C LEU A 78 10.46 -7.31 11.15
N SER A 79 9.30 -7.17 11.79
CA SER A 79 9.14 -7.34 13.24
C SER A 79 9.34 -8.79 13.67
N ALA A 80 8.78 -9.76 12.94
CA ALA A 80 8.97 -11.19 13.21
C ALA A 80 10.44 -11.60 13.07
N PHE A 81 11.12 -11.13 12.01
CA PHE A 81 12.56 -11.38 11.81
C PHE A 81 13.40 -10.80 12.96
N LYS A 82 13.05 -9.62 13.46
CA LYS A 82 13.72 -9.03 14.62
C LYS A 82 13.60 -9.93 15.85
N VAL A 83 12.38 -10.39 16.17
CA VAL A 83 12.13 -11.28 17.32
C VAL A 83 12.90 -12.59 17.19
N LEU A 84 12.86 -13.24 16.01
CA LEU A 84 13.57 -14.50 15.77
C LEU A 84 15.10 -14.37 15.87
N ARG A 85 15.65 -13.21 15.49
CA ARG A 85 17.09 -12.95 15.61
C ARG A 85 17.53 -12.71 17.06
N GLU A 86 16.62 -12.25 17.91
CA GLU A 86 16.88 -11.92 19.31
C GLU A 86 16.59 -13.07 20.29
N ALA A 87 15.93 -14.14 19.80
CA ALA A 87 15.66 -15.38 20.52
C ALA A 87 16.84 -16.37 20.41
#